data_AF-A0A1Y1RZN3-F1
#
_entry.id   AF-A0A1Y1RZN3-F1
#
_cell.length_a   1.000
_cell.length_b   1.000
_cell.length_c   1.000
_cell.angle_alpha   90.00
_cell.angle_beta   90.00
_cell.angle_gamma   90.00
#
_symmetry.space_group_name_H-M   'P 1'
#
loop_
_entity.id
_entity.type
_entity.pdbx_description
1 polymer ?
#
loop_
_entity_poly.entity_id
_entity_poly.type
_entity_poly.pdbx_seq_one_letter_code
_entity_poly.pdbx_strand_id
1 'polypeptide(L)' 'MSNVCRWYDQTSGMKRAWDKGLLAKAWIDNYCLNGGKNCVRKRRFETEGYVSPDYVLPDGTVDEKLKEARDKGIF' A
#
# COMPACT_ATOMS: atom_id res chain seq x y z
N MET A 1 -8.28 -15.07 -14.27
CA MET A 1 -8.25 -13.59 -14.25
C MET A 1 -7.34 -13.16 -13.13
N SER A 2 -6.31 -12.38 -13.44
CA SER A 2 -5.41 -11.80 -12.44
C SER A 2 -6.23 -10.79 -11.61
N ASN A 3 -6.58 -11.14 -10.38
CA ASN A 3 -7.30 -10.24 -9.48
C ASN A 3 -6.32 -9.20 -8.95
N VAL A 4 -5.82 -8.30 -9.79
CA VAL A 4 -4.93 -7.23 -9.33
C VAL A 4 -5.75 -6.05 -8.87
N CYS A 5 -5.38 -5.46 -7.74
CA CYS A 5 -5.97 -4.24 -7.24
C CYS A 5 -5.81 -3.13 -8.29
N ARG A 6 -6.92 -2.47 -8.66
CA ARG A 6 -6.92 -1.43 -9.71
C ARG A 6 -6.00 -0.25 -9.44
N TRP A 7 -5.66 0.02 -8.17
CA TRP A 7 -4.72 1.10 -7.79
C TRP A 7 -3.27 0.62 -7.65
N TYR A 8 -2.99 -0.68 -7.78
CA TYR A 8 -1.64 -1.22 -7.60
C TYR A 8 -0.63 -0.52 -8.51
N ASP A 9 -0.91 -0.45 -9.81
CA ASP A 9 0.02 0.13 -10.80
C ASP A 9 -0.07 1.65 -10.94
N GLN A 10 -1.06 2.30 -10.33
CA GLN A 10 -1.22 3.75 -10.46
C GLN A 10 -0.69 4.50 -9.24
N THR A 11 -1.36 4.33 -8.10
CA THR A 11 -1.18 5.24 -6.95
C THR A 11 -0.77 4.51 -5.67
N SER A 12 -0.67 3.17 -5.69
CA SER A 12 -0.40 2.39 -4.49
C SER A 12 0.99 2.68 -3.91
N GLY A 13 1.01 3.25 -2.70
CA GLY A 13 2.24 3.39 -1.91
C GLY A 13 2.94 2.05 -1.66
N MET A 14 2.19 0.93 -1.66
CA MET A 14 2.76 -0.41 -1.50
C MET A 14 3.62 -0.81 -2.69
N LYS A 15 3.21 -0.48 -3.92
CA LYS A 15 4.03 -0.75 -5.11
C LYS A 15 5.33 0.05 -5.04
N ARG A 16 5.25 1.35 -4.74
CA ARG A 16 6.44 2.21 -4.57
C ARG A 16 7.39 1.68 -3.49
N ALA A 17 6.87 1.30 -2.34
CA ALA A 17 7.67 0.76 -1.24
C ALA A 17 8.29 -0.61 -1.61
N TRP A 18 7.56 -1.47 -2.31
CA TRP A 18 8.06 -2.75 -2.83
C TRP A 18 9.17 -2.56 -3.88
N ASP A 19 8.95 -1.68 -4.86
CA ASP A 19 9.91 -1.40 -5.94
C ASP A 19 11.22 -0.81 -5.39
N LYS A 20 11.17 -0.12 -4.24
CA LYS A 20 12.34 0.38 -3.50
C LYS A 20 12.97 -0.64 -2.54
N GLY A 21 12.42 -1.86 -2.44
CA GLY A 21 12.91 -2.90 -1.54
C GLY A 21 12.63 -2.62 -0.05
N LEU A 22 11.74 -1.68 0.25
CA LEU A 22 11.41 -1.26 1.63
C LEU A 22 10.24 -2.05 2.23
N LEU A 23 9.47 -2.76 1.39
CA LEU A 23 8.31 -3.55 1.80
C LEU A 23 8.58 -5.03 1.52
N ALA A 24 7.97 -5.94 2.29
CA ALA A 24 8.01 -7.37 1.97
C ALA A 24 6.99 -7.73 0.87
N LYS A 25 7.37 -8.64 -0.04
CA LYS A 25 6.51 -9.12 -1.14
C LYS A 25 5.17 -9.68 -0.67
N ALA A 26 5.14 -10.24 0.54
CA ALA A 26 3.93 -10.79 1.15
C ALA A 26 2.77 -9.77 1.21
N TRP A 27 3.06 -8.48 1.36
CA TRP A 27 2.03 -7.43 1.31
C TRP A 27 1.44 -7.27 -0.08
N ILE A 28 2.28 -7.37 -1.11
CA ILE A 28 1.85 -7.31 -2.51
C ILE A 28 1.01 -8.53 -2.85
N ASP A 29 1.49 -9.72 -2.50
CA ASP A 29 0.81 -10.98 -2.86
C ASP A 29 -0.54 -11.14 -2.15
N ASN A 30 -0.59 -10.88 -0.84
CA ASN A 30 -1.80 -11.11 -0.05
C ASN A 30 -2.87 -10.04 -0.22
N TYR A 31 -2.49 -8.80 -0.55
CA TYR A 31 -3.43 -7.69 -0.71
C TYR A 31 -3.51 -7.21 -2.16
N CYS A 32 -2.41 -6.71 -2.72
CA CYS A 32 -2.43 -6.06 -4.03
C CYS A 32 -2.76 -7.03 -5.18
N LEU A 33 -2.19 -8.23 -5.22
CA LEU A 33 -2.45 -9.24 -6.25
C LEU A 33 -3.68 -10.12 -5.95
N ASN A 34 -4.36 -9.84 -4.83
CA ASN A 34 -5.61 -10.49 -4.42
C ASN A 34 -6.81 -9.52 -4.46
N GLY A 35 -6.77 -8.57 -5.39
CA GLY A 35 -7.86 -7.65 -5.72
C GLY A 35 -7.95 -6.44 -4.78
N GLY A 36 -6.94 -6.26 -3.93
CA GLY A 36 -7.01 -5.33 -2.82
C GLY A 36 -8.04 -5.75 -1.77
N LYS A 37 -8.36 -7.05 -1.69
CA LYS A 37 -9.33 -7.56 -0.72
C LYS A 37 -8.81 -7.30 0.70
N ASN A 38 -9.70 -6.86 1.58
CA ASN A 38 -9.39 -6.46 2.96
C ASN A 38 -8.36 -5.33 3.11
N CYS A 39 -8.05 -4.58 2.05
CA CYS A 39 -7.19 -3.41 2.15
C CYS A 39 -7.98 -2.23 2.76
N VAL A 40 -7.61 -1.86 3.99
CA VAL A 40 -8.20 -0.73 4.74
C VAL A 40 -8.00 0.58 3.98
N ARG A 41 -6.83 0.78 3.36
CA ARG A 41 -6.53 1.99 2.58
C ARG A 41 -7.51 2.16 1.42
N LYS A 42 -7.72 1.08 0.66
CA LYS A 42 -8.70 1.04 -0.43
C LYS A 42 -10.09 1.38 0.10
N ARG A 43 -10.53 0.67 1.15
CA ARG A 43 -11.87 0.85 1.72
C ARG A 43 -12.08 2.31 2.14
N ARG A 44 -11.17 2.87 2.93
CA ARG A 44 -11.27 4.27 3.41
C ARG A 44 -11.27 5.28 2.28
N PHE A 45 -10.48 5.07 1.23
CA PHE A 45 -10.51 5.94 0.06
C PHE A 45 -11.87 5.88 -0.66
N GLU A 46 -12.42 4.69 -0.88
CA GLU A 46 -13.71 4.52 -1.56
C GLU A 46 -14.91 4.97 -0.73
N THR A 47 -14.87 4.84 0.60
CA THR A 47 -16.01 5.17 1.48
C THR A 47 -15.96 6.58 2.06
N GLU A 48 -14.76 7.06 2.41
CA GLU A 48 -14.57 8.32 3.14
C GLU A 48 -13.83 9.37 2.30
N GLY A 49 -13.32 9.01 1.12
CA GLY A 49 -12.41 9.88 0.35
C GLY A 49 -11.04 10.07 1.02
N TYR A 50 -10.73 9.31 2.07
CA TYR A 50 -9.50 9.46 2.83
C TYR A 50 -8.29 8.93 2.05
N VAL A 51 -7.34 9.82 1.77
CA VAL A 51 -6.06 9.46 1.14
C VAL A 51 -5.07 9.05 2.23
N SER A 52 -4.91 7.74 2.37
CA SER A 52 -4.01 7.16 3.36
C SER A 52 -2.53 7.43 3.01
N PRO A 53 -1.72 7.90 3.97
CA PRO A 53 -0.28 8.07 3.79
C PRO A 53 0.38 6.79 3.30
N ASP A 54 1.47 6.93 2.56
CA ASP A 54 2.06 5.77 1.91
C ASP A 54 2.76 4.80 2.86
N TYR A 55 3.12 5.24 4.07
CA TYR A 55 3.67 4.40 5.15
C TYR A 55 2.60 3.61 5.91
N VAL A 56 1.31 3.83 5.61
CA VAL A 56 0.24 3.00 6.16
C VAL A 56 0.15 1.73 5.33
N LEU A 57 0.08 0.59 5.99
CA LEU A 57 -0.01 -0.73 5.39
C LEU A 57 -1.46 -1.08 5.01
N PRO A 58 -1.68 -2.12 4.18
CA PRO A 58 -3.01 -2.54 3.75
C PRO A 58 -3.94 -2.94 4.89
N ASP A 59 -3.41 -3.39 6.02
CA ASP A 59 -4.17 -3.72 7.23
C ASP A 59 -4.54 -2.48 8.08
N GLY A 60 -4.05 -1.30 7.69
CA GLY A 60 -4.30 -0.03 8.39
C GLY A 60 -3.27 0.31 9.47
N THR A 61 -2.26 -0.54 9.70
CA THR A 61 -1.16 -0.24 10.62
C THR A 61 -0.17 0.75 9.99
N VAL A 62 0.59 1.45 10.83
CA VAL A 62 1.67 2.33 10.38
C VAL A 62 2.98 1.55 10.42
N ASP A 63 3.69 1.49 9.31
CA ASP A 63 5.06 0.99 9.28
C ASP A 63 6.01 2.15 9.55
N GLU A 64 6.57 2.19 10.76
CA GLU A 64 7.49 3.26 11.19
C GLU A 64 8.77 3.28 10.34
N LYS A 65 9.22 2.15 9.77
CA LYS A 65 10.38 2.13 8.87
C LYS A 65 10.06 2.80 7.54
N LEU A 66 8.87 2.54 6.99
CA LEU A 66 8.41 3.25 5.79
C LEU A 66 8.22 4.74 6.08
N LYS A 67 7.70 5.08 7.25
CA LYS A 67 7.52 6.47 7.67
C LYS A 67 8.86 7.20 7.78
N GLU A 68 9.86 6.59 8.42
CA GLU A 68 11.21 7.13 8.48
C GLU A 68 11.84 7.26 7.08
N ALA A 69 11.66 6.26 6.21
CA ALA A 69 12.13 6.32 4.83
C ALA A 69 11.49 7.48 4.05
N ARG A 70 10.20 7.78 4.34
CA ARG A 70 9.47 8.91 3.75
C ARG A 70 10.05 10.23 4.21
N ASP A 71 10.25 10.35 5.51
CA ASP A 71 10.72 11.58 6.15
C ASP A 71 12.16 11.91 5.70
N LYS A 72 12.94 10.87 5.37
CA LYS A 72 14.26 10.99 4.74
C LYS A 72 14.24 11.26 3.23
N GLY A 73 13.06 11.32 2.60
CA GLY A 73 12.90 11.52 1.15
C GLY A 73 13.39 10.35 0.30
N ILE A 74 13.57 9.17 0.91
CA ILE A 74 13.96 7.94 0.19
C ILE A 74 12.78 7.43 -0.63
N PHE A 75 11.56 7.80 -0.23
CA PHE A 75 10.31 7.28 -0.76
C PHE A 75 9.25 8.38 -0.90
#